data_AF-A0A2V7J0B6-F1
#
_entry.id   AF-A0A2V7J0B6-F1
#
_cell.length_a   1.000
_cell.length_b   1.000
_cell.length_c   1.000
_cell.angle_alpha   90.00
_cell.angle_beta   90.00
_cell.angle_gamma   90.00
#
_symmetry.space_group_name_H-M   'P 1'
#
loop_
_entity.id
_entity.type
_entity.pdbx_description
1 polymer ?
#
loop_
_entity_poly.entity_id
_entity_poly.type
_entity_poly.pdbx_seq_one_letter_code
_entity_poly.pdbx_strand_id
1 'polypeptide(L)'
;QLRASGRQLHDAVREGATIRLRPVLMTALVASVGFIPMAISTGAGAEVQRPLATVVIGGLVTSTLLTLLVLPTLYSWVETRGMKRG
;
A
#
# COMPACT_ATOMS: atom_id res chain seq x y z
N GLN A 1 -14.40 -31.93 -8.00
CA GLN A 1 -14.31 -31.27 -6.68
C GLN A 1 -13.66 -29.87 -6.80
N LEU A 2 -14.09 -29.07 -7.78
CA LEU A 2 -13.39 -27.86 -8.28
C LEU A 2 -14.29 -26.60 -8.28
N ARG A 3 -15.32 -26.54 -7.43
CA ARG A 3 -16.39 -25.52 -7.54
C ARG A 3 -16.73 -24.74 -6.26
N ALA A 4 -15.89 -24.76 -5.23
CA ALA A 4 -16.05 -23.90 -4.05
C ALA A 4 -15.18 -22.62 -4.11
N SER A 5 -14.63 -22.32 -5.28
CA SER A 5 -13.43 -21.51 -5.56
C SER A 5 -13.57 -19.99 -5.44
N GLY A 6 -14.74 -19.44 -5.09
CA GLY A 6 -14.88 -18.00 -4.83
C GLY A 6 -14.44 -17.57 -3.42
N ARG A 7 -14.68 -18.41 -2.40
CA ARG A 7 -14.33 -18.08 -1.00
C ARG A 7 -12.84 -18.22 -0.72
N GLN A 8 -12.22 -19.32 -1.15
CA GLN A 8 -10.78 -19.54 -0.97
C GLN A 8 -9.95 -18.44 -1.63
N LEU A 9 -10.41 -17.93 -2.77
CA LEU A 9 -9.72 -16.89 -3.52
C LEU A 9 -9.74 -15.55 -2.77
N HIS A 10 -10.93 -15.13 -2.33
CA HIS A 10 -11.11 -13.91 -1.55
C HIS A 10 -10.36 -13.99 -0.22
N ASP A 11 -10.37 -15.17 0.43
CA ASP A 11 -9.61 -15.43 1.65
C ASP A 11 -8.09 -15.38 1.40
N ALA A 12 -7.60 -15.98 0.31
CA ALA A 12 -6.18 -15.94 -0.06
C ALA A 12 -5.71 -14.53 -0.43
N VAL A 13 -6.55 -13.74 -1.12
CA VAL A 13 -6.27 -12.32 -1.41
C VAL A 13 -6.25 -11.51 -0.13
N ARG A 14 -7.20 -11.72 0.78
CA ARG A 14 -7.25 -11.02 2.07
C ARG A 14 -6.07 -11.38 2.96
N GLU A 15 -5.69 -12.65 2.99
CA GLU A 15 -4.53 -13.15 3.73
C GLU A 15 -3.22 -12.59 3.13
N GLY A 16 -3.04 -12.69 1.82
CA GLY A 16 -1.89 -12.12 1.10
C GLY A 16 -1.80 -10.59 1.23
N ALA A 17 -2.94 -9.89 1.21
CA ALA A 17 -3.01 -8.47 1.50
C ALA A 17 -2.59 -8.19 2.94
N THR A 18 -3.10 -8.92 3.93
CA THR A 18 -2.78 -8.73 5.36
C THR A 18 -1.30 -8.96 5.66
N ILE A 19 -0.68 -9.99 5.05
CA ILE A 19 0.74 -10.32 5.20
C ILE A 19 1.63 -9.16 4.70
N ARG A 20 1.21 -8.47 3.63
CA ARG A 20 1.95 -7.34 3.06
C ARG A 20 1.58 -5.98 3.69
N LEU A 21 0.33 -5.81 4.10
CA LEU A 21 -0.20 -4.60 4.74
C LEU A 21 0.58 -4.25 6.00
N ARG A 22 0.83 -5.24 6.86
CA ARG A 22 1.48 -5.03 8.16
C ARG A 22 2.88 -4.42 8.01
N PRO A 23 3.80 -5.03 7.25
CA PRO A 23 5.12 -4.44 6.97
C PRO A 23 5.06 -3.06 6.32
N VAL A 24 4.22 -2.86 5.30
CA VAL A 24 4.12 -1.58 4.58
C VAL A 24 3.59 -0.47 5.46
N LEU A 25 2.54 -0.75 6.25
CA LEU A 25 2.02 0.22 7.21
C LEU A 25 3.04 0.52 8.30
N MET A 26 3.78 -0.47 8.81
CA MET A 26 4.82 -0.22 9.81
C MET A 26 5.89 0.72 9.28
N THR A 27 6.42 0.50 8.08
CA THR A 27 7.45 1.36 7.51
C THR A 27 6.91 2.75 7.16
N ALA A 28 5.71 2.83 6.59
CA ALA A 28 5.07 4.10 6.28
C ALA A 28 4.80 4.94 7.54
N LEU A 29 4.36 4.32 8.64
CA LEU A 29 4.13 4.99 9.91
C LEU A 29 5.44 5.49 10.54
N VAL A 30 6.45 4.63 10.62
CA VAL A 30 7.77 5.00 11.18
C VAL A 30 8.38 6.17 10.38
N ALA A 31 8.37 6.09 9.05
CA ALA A 31 8.88 7.15 8.19
C ALA A 31 8.07 8.44 8.37
N SER A 32 6.72 8.36 8.36
CA SER A 32 5.86 9.53 8.53
C SER A 32 6.12 10.24 9.86
N VAL A 33 6.24 9.49 10.96
CA VAL A 33 6.57 10.04 12.29
C VAL A 33 7.92 10.76 12.28
N GLY A 34 8.92 10.21 11.58
CA GLY A 34 10.22 10.86 11.42
C GLY A 34 10.17 12.20 10.67
N PHE A 35 9.19 12.38 9.78
CA PHE A 35 9.02 13.61 9.00
C PHE A 35 8.08 14.64 9.66
N ILE A 36 7.30 14.28 10.69
CA ILE A 36 6.44 15.22 11.43
C ILE A 36 7.20 16.46 11.92
N PRO A 37 8.34 16.36 12.65
CA PRO A 37 9.05 17.54 13.14
C PRO A 37 9.56 18.43 12.00
N MET A 38 9.95 17.84 10.87
CA MET A 38 10.38 18.56 9.67
C MET A 38 9.20 19.30 9.00
N ALA A 39 8.01 18.70 8.99
CA ALA A 39 6.80 19.29 8.42
C ALA A 39 6.28 20.50 9.24
N ILE A 40 6.54 20.54 10.56
CA ILE A 40 6.10 21.63 11.44
C ILE A 40 7.19 22.66 11.76
N SER A 41 8.48 22.34 11.56
CA SER A 41 9.60 23.24 11.86
C SER A 41 9.48 24.59 11.15
N THR A 42 9.62 25.70 11.88
CA THR A 42 9.68 27.09 11.34
C THR A 42 11.11 27.64 11.28
N GLY A 43 12.13 26.82 11.52
CA GLY A 43 13.53 27.25 11.58
C GLY A 43 14.13 27.59 10.20
N ALA A 44 15.39 28.04 10.19
CA ALA A 44 16.11 28.29 8.94
C ALA A 44 16.14 27.02 8.05
N GLY A 45 15.81 27.16 6.77
CA GLY A 45 15.69 26.03 5.82
C GLY A 45 14.33 25.31 5.83
N ALA A 46 13.38 25.72 6.69
CA ALA A 46 12.04 25.17 6.73
C ALA A 46 11.25 25.37 5.42
N GLU A 47 11.54 26.43 4.66
CA GLU A 47 10.85 26.71 3.39
C GLU A 47 11.04 25.60 2.35
N VAL A 48 12.17 24.88 2.41
CA VAL A 48 12.48 23.76 1.50
C VAL A 48 12.14 22.43 2.16
N GLN A 49 12.41 22.27 3.46
CA GLN A 49 12.20 21.01 4.17
C GLN A 49 10.72 20.65 4.35
N ARG A 50 9.86 21.64 4.61
CA ARG A 50 8.41 21.41 4.78
C ARG A 50 7.76 20.80 3.53
N PRO A 51 7.85 21.40 2.33
CA PRO A 51 7.23 20.83 1.14
C PRO A 51 7.83 19.46 0.77
N LEU A 52 9.13 19.24 0.98
CA LEU A 52 9.75 17.92 0.79
C LEU A 52 9.16 16.87 1.75
N ALA A 53 9.06 17.18 3.04
CA ALA A 53 8.46 16.29 4.04
C ALA A 53 7.00 15.96 3.70
N THR A 54 6.21 16.96 3.29
CA THR A 54 4.82 16.76 2.87
C THR A 54 4.71 15.86 1.64
N VAL A 55 5.57 16.04 0.63
CA VAL A 55 5.59 15.18 -0.57
C VAL A 55 5.96 13.75 -0.22
N VAL A 56 6.94 13.53 0.67
CA VAL A 56 7.34 12.17 1.10
C VAL A 56 6.20 11.48 1.83
N ILE A 57 5.55 12.15 2.79
CA ILE A 57 4.40 11.59 3.52
C ILE A 57 3.26 11.25 2.54
N GLY A 58 2.92 12.16 1.62
CA GLY A 58 1.91 11.93 0.59
C GLY A 58 2.26 10.76 -0.33
N GLY A 59 3.53 10.63 -0.72
CA GLY A 59 4.04 9.53 -1.53
C GLY A 59 3.95 8.18 -0.82
N LEU A 60 4.26 8.12 0.48
CA LEU A 60 4.14 6.91 1.30
C LEU A 60 2.68 6.46 1.41
N VAL A 61 1.75 7.38 1.69
CA VAL A 61 0.32 7.07 1.77
C VAL A 61 -0.20 6.58 0.41
N THR A 62 0.12 7.31 -0.66
CA THR A 62 -0.32 6.96 -2.02
C THR A 62 0.25 5.62 -2.46
N SER A 63 1.53 5.37 -2.24
CA SER A 63 2.19 4.10 -2.59
C SER A 63 1.65 2.92 -1.78
N THR A 64 1.30 3.16 -0.51
CA THR A 64 0.65 2.14 0.33
C THR A 64 -0.72 1.79 -0.23
N LEU A 65 -1.56 2.79 -0.50
CA LEU A 65 -2.88 2.57 -1.11
C LEU A 65 -2.76 1.90 -2.47
N LEU A 66 -1.81 2.34 -3.31
CA LEU A 66 -1.56 1.77 -4.62
C LEU A 66 -1.18 0.30 -4.50
N THR A 67 -0.26 -0.06 -3.59
CA THR A 67 0.12 -1.46 -3.34
C THR A 67 -1.08 -2.30 -2.92
N LEU A 68 -1.94 -1.76 -2.07
CA LEU A 68 -3.13 -2.45 -1.57
C LEU A 68 -4.25 -2.59 -2.60
N LEU A 69 -4.32 -1.71 -3.60
CA LEU A 69 -5.25 -1.81 -4.73
C LEU A 69 -4.67 -2.68 -5.85
N VAL A 70 -3.38 -2.54 -6.14
CA VAL A 70 -2.69 -3.26 -7.21
C VAL A 70 -2.67 -4.77 -6.94
N LEU A 71 -2.43 -5.20 -5.69
CA LEU A 71 -2.41 -6.63 -5.35
C LEU A 71 -3.74 -7.34 -5.66
N PRO A 72 -4.92 -6.89 -5.17
CA PRO A 72 -6.20 -7.52 -5.49
C PRO A 72 -6.58 -7.36 -6.96
N THR A 73 -6.24 -6.24 -7.61
CA THR A 73 -6.53 -6.04 -9.04
C THR A 73 -5.69 -6.94 -9.94
N LEU A 74 -4.38 -7.10 -9.66
CA LEU A 74 -3.54 -8.03 -10.41
C LEU A 74 -4.01 -9.46 -10.21
N TYR A 75 -4.38 -9.82 -8.98
CA TYR A 75 -4.87 -11.15 -8.68
C TYR A 75 -6.19 -11.44 -9.43
N SER A 76 -7.17 -10.53 -9.37
CA SER A 76 -8.44 -10.71 -10.08
C SER A 76 -8.25 -10.79 -11.60
N TRP A 77 -7.29 -10.05 -12.14
CA TRP A 77 -6.96 -10.07 -13.57
C TRP A 77 -6.30 -11.37 -14.02
N VAL A 78 -5.36 -11.91 -13.23
CA VAL A 78 -4.72 -13.21 -13.50
C VAL A 78 -5.76 -14.33 -13.46
N GLU A 79 -6.65 -14.33 -12.47
CA GLU A 79 -7.76 -15.29 -12.37
C GLU A 79 -8.67 -15.23 -13.61
N THR A 80 -9.09 -14.02 -13.99
CA THR A 80 -9.97 -13.79 -15.14
C THR A 80 -9.32 -14.27 -16.45
N ARG A 81 -7.98 -14.18 -16.57
CA ARG A 81 -7.26 -14.72 -17.73
C ARG A 81 -7.03 -16.23 -17.66
N GLY A 82 -6.88 -16.81 -16.48
CA GLY A 82 -6.82 -18.26 -16.26
C GLY A 82 -8.10 -18.98 -16.69
N MET A 83 -9.27 -18.40 -16.38
CA MET A 83 -10.58 -18.92 -16.80
C MET A 83 -10.85 -18.86 -18.32
N LYS A 84 -10.16 -18.00 -19.08
CA LYS A 84 -10.36 -17.89 -20.54
C LYS A 84 -9.50 -18.88 -21.36
N ARG A 85 -8.66 -19.69 -20.70
CA ARG A 85 -7.72 -20.60 -21.35
C ARG A 85 -7.98 -22.09 -21.06
N GLY A 86 -8.99 -22.43 -20.26
CA GLY A 86 -9.46 -23.80 -20.02
C GLY A 86 -10.86 -24.00 -20.58
#